data_AF-A0A377TSA1-F1
#
_entry.id   AF-A0A377TSA1-F1
#
_cell.length_a   1.000
_cell.length_b   1.000
_cell.length_c   1.000
_cell.angle_alpha   90.00
_cell.angle_beta   90.00
_cell.angle_gamma   90.00
#
_symmetry.space_group_name_H-M   'P 1'
#
loop_
_entity.id
_entity.type
_entity.pdbx_description
1 polymer ?
#
loop_
_entity_poly.entity_id
_entity_poly.type
_entity_poly.pdbx_seq_one_letter_code
_entity_poly.pdbx_strand_id
1 'polypeptide(L)'
;MPPGPGATPLRIRRVQKITLTLLFIAGIVNFLDRSSLSVAGEAIRADLGLSATEFGVLLSAFSLSYGFAQLPSGILLDRLGPRIVLGAG
;
A
#
# COMPACT_ATOMS: atom_id res chain seq x y z
N MET A 1 37.53 24.85 -8.28
CA MET A 1 37.56 23.54 -7.57
C MET A 1 36.11 23.07 -7.41
N PRO A 2 35.71 21.92 -7.96
CA PRO A 2 34.38 21.36 -7.67
C PRO A 2 34.35 20.80 -6.24
N PRO A 3 33.22 20.91 -5.51
CA PRO A 3 33.09 20.39 -4.16
C PRO A 3 33.22 18.86 -4.13
N GLY A 4 34.01 18.33 -3.20
CA GLY A 4 34.24 16.89 -3.01
C GLY A 4 32.98 16.16 -2.54
N PRO A 5 32.90 14.83 -2.75
CA PRO A 5 31.70 14.03 -2.48
C PRO A 5 31.32 14.11 -0.99
N GLY A 6 30.21 14.78 -0.71
CA GLY A 6 29.65 14.91 0.63
C GLY A 6 29.30 13.53 1.21
N ALA A 7 30.11 13.05 2.15
CA ALA A 7 29.84 11.84 2.88
C ALA A 7 28.51 12.01 3.64
N THR A 8 27.47 11.27 3.23
CA THR A 8 26.18 11.28 3.91
C THR A 8 26.38 10.81 5.35
N PRO A 9 25.96 11.57 6.38
CA PRO A 9 26.16 11.18 7.77
C PRO A 9 25.63 9.77 8.05
N LEU A 10 26.37 8.97 8.83
CA LEU A 10 26.05 7.55 9.10
C LEU A 10 24.61 7.33 9.62
N ARG A 11 24.07 8.30 10.36
CA ARG A 11 22.68 8.31 10.85
C ARG A 11 21.65 8.35 9.71
N ILE A 12 21.91 9.10 8.63
CA ILE A 12 21.02 9.18 7.46
C ILE A 12 20.98 7.84 6.74
N ARG A 13 22.15 7.21 6.55
CA ARG A 13 22.25 5.86 5.92
C ARG A 13 21.50 4.80 6.71
N ARG A 14 21.54 4.84 8.05
CA ARG A 14 20.83 3.87 8.90
C ARG A 14 19.30 4.05 8.80
N VAL A 15 18.81 5.28 8.89
CA VAL A 15 17.36 5.57 8.76
C VAL A 15 16.85 5.19 7.36
N GLN A 16 17.58 5.53 6.29
CA GLN A 16 17.22 5.14 4.93
C GLN A 16 17.13 3.62 4.75
N LYS A 17 18.12 2.86 5.27
CA LYS A 17 18.07 1.39 5.22
C LYS A 17 16.85 0.83 5.94
N ILE A 18 16.55 1.33 7.15
CA ILE A 18 15.37 0.90 7.92
C ILE A 18 14.09 1.22 7.15
N THR A 19 13.93 2.44 6.65
CA THR A 19 12.75 2.84 5.87
C THR A 19 12.60 1.98 4.61
N LEU A 20 13.68 1.72 3.87
CA LEU A 20 13.64 0.85 2.69
C LEU A 20 13.23 -0.59 3.05
N THR A 21 13.78 -1.15 4.14
CA THR A 21 13.39 -2.48 4.61
C THR A 21 11.91 -2.52 5.02
N LEU A 22 11.42 -1.49 5.72
CA LEU A 22 10.01 -1.39 6.11
C LEU A 22 9.11 -1.27 4.88
N LEU A 23 9.45 -0.43 3.90
CA LEU A 23 8.71 -0.31 2.64
C LEU A 23 8.71 -1.61 1.85
N PHE A 24 9.82 -2.34 1.85
CA PHE A 24 9.92 -3.64 1.19
C PHE A 24 8.99 -4.67 1.85
N ILE A 25 9.03 -4.78 3.18
CA ILE A 25 8.13 -5.67 3.94
C ILE A 25 6.67 -5.27 3.72
N ALA A 26 6.35 -3.98 3.80
CA ALA A 26 5.01 -3.46 3.53
C ALA A 26 4.54 -3.81 2.10
N GLY A 27 5.44 -3.75 1.12
CA GLY A 27 5.17 -4.20 -0.25
C GLY A 27 4.85 -5.70 -0.33
N ILE A 28 5.60 -6.55 0.38
CA ILE A 28 5.30 -7.98 0.46
C ILE A 28 3.93 -8.22 1.10
N VAL A 29 3.64 -7.55 2.21
CA VAL A 29 2.35 -7.69 2.91
C VAL A 29 1.19 -7.25 2.02
N ASN A 30 1.32 -6.11 1.33
CA ASN A 30 0.31 -5.62 0.40
C ASN A 30 0.06 -6.59 -0.76
N PHE A 31 1.13 -7.21 -1.28
CA PHE A 31 1.01 -8.23 -2.31
C PHE A 31 0.27 -9.47 -1.80
N LEU A 32 0.67 -9.99 -0.63
CA LEU A 32 0.05 -11.17 -0.02
C LEU A 32 -1.42 -10.95 0.31
N ASP A 33 -1.78 -9.78 0.83
CA ASP A 33 -3.18 -9.41 1.09
C ASP A 33 -4.01 -9.48 -0.20
N ARG A 34 -3.52 -8.84 -1.28
CA ARG A 34 -4.22 -8.81 -2.57
C ARG A 34 -4.31 -10.20 -3.22
N SER A 35 -3.27 -11.03 -3.12
CA SER A 35 -3.29 -12.42 -3.57
C SER A 35 -4.27 -13.26 -2.75
N SER A 36 -4.29 -13.08 -1.43
CA SER A 36 -5.21 -13.79 -0.53
C SER A 36 -6.66 -13.40 -0.81
N LEU A 37 -6.95 -12.10 -0.98
CA LEU A 37 -8.26 -11.60 -1.38
C LEU A 37 -8.70 -12.13 -2.75
N SER A 38 -7.78 -12.27 -3.71
CA SER A 38 -8.11 -12.84 -5.02
C SER A 38 -8.47 -14.33 -4.93
N VAL A 39 -7.78 -15.10 -4.08
CA VAL A 39 -8.04 -16.54 -3.91
C VAL A 39 -9.27 -16.77 -3.03
N ALA A 40 -9.33 -16.09 -1.88
CA ALA A 40 -10.47 -16.14 -0.97
C ALA A 40 -11.73 -15.57 -1.61
N GLY A 41 -11.60 -14.57 -2.50
CA GLY A 41 -12.72 -14.00 -3.25
C GLY A 41 -13.41 -15.04 -4.13
N GLU A 42 -12.65 -15.86 -4.86
CA GLU A 42 -13.21 -16.97 -5.64
C GLU A 42 -13.80 -18.07 -4.75
N ALA A 43 -13.18 -18.37 -3.60
CA ALA A 43 -13.75 -19.32 -2.62
C ALA A 43 -15.07 -18.80 -2.03
N ILE A 44 -15.14 -17.53 -1.65
CA ILE A 44 -16.36 -16.87 -1.13
C ILE A 44 -17.44 -16.84 -2.20
N ARG A 45 -17.10 -16.57 -3.46
CA ARG A 45 -18.03 -16.63 -4.58
C ARG A 45 -18.64 -18.03 -4.70
N ALA A 46 -17.83 -19.08 -4.59
CA ALA A 46 -18.29 -20.46 -4.64
C ALA A 46 -19.18 -20.82 -3.43
N ASP A 47 -18.78 -20.42 -2.22
CA ASP A 47 -19.52 -20.70 -0.98
C ASP A 47 -20.87 -19.95 -0.91
N LEU A 48 -20.93 -18.73 -1.43
CA LEU A 48 -22.15 -17.91 -1.47
C LEU A 48 -23.01 -18.18 -2.72
N GLY A 49 -22.55 -19.03 -3.64
CA GLY A 49 -23.27 -19.36 -4.88
C GLY A 49 -23.45 -18.17 -5.83
N LEU A 50 -22.55 -17.18 -5.78
CA LEU A 50 -22.68 -15.95 -6.56
C LEU A 50 -22.33 -16.19 -8.04
N SER A 51 -23.14 -15.62 -8.93
CA SER A 51 -22.81 -15.58 -10.36
C SER A 51 -21.56 -14.72 -10.61
N ALA A 52 -20.89 -14.95 -11.75
CA ALA A 52 -19.72 -14.16 -12.14
C ALA A 52 -20.03 -12.64 -12.20
N THR A 53 -21.25 -12.31 -12.64
CA THR A 53 -21.70 -10.93 -12.77
C THR A 53 -21.88 -10.26 -11.41
N GLU A 54 -22.53 -10.92 -10.46
CA GLU A 54 -22.73 -10.38 -9.10
C GLU A 54 -21.40 -10.17 -8.38
N PHE A 55 -20.50 -11.14 -8.48
CA PHE A 55 -19.16 -11.02 -7.90
C PHE A 55 -18.35 -9.89 -8.56
N GLY A 56 -18.46 -9.74 -9.89
CA GLY A 56 -17.85 -8.64 -10.63
C GLY A 56 -18.38 -7.26 -10.22
N VAL A 57 -19.68 -7.13 -9.96
CA VAL A 57 -20.28 -5.89 -9.41
C VAL A 57 -19.74 -5.60 -8.01
N LEU A 58 -19.62 -6.61 -7.15
CA LEU A 58 -19.10 -6.46 -5.80
C LEU A 58 -17.64 -5.98 -5.79
N LEU A 59 -16.80 -6.58 -6.64
CA LEU A 59 -15.41 -6.18 -6.82
C LEU A 59 -15.29 -4.77 -7.42
N SER A 60 -16.22 -4.39 -8.31
CA SER A 60 -16.27 -3.06 -8.90
C SER A 60 -16.64 -1.99 -7.86
N ALA A 61 -17.67 -2.25 -7.04
CA ALA A 61 -18.08 -1.37 -5.96
C ALA A 61 -16.93 -1.17 -4.96
N PHE A 62 -16.27 -2.25 -4.54
CA PHE A 62 -15.08 -2.19 -3.68
C PHE A 62 -13.96 -1.34 -4.31
N SER A 63 -13.62 -1.60 -5.57
CA SER A 63 -12.55 -0.87 -6.27
C SER A 63 -12.85 0.62 -6.38
N LEU A 64 -14.10 0.98 -6.65
CA LEU A 64 -14.53 2.37 -6.77
C LEU A 64 -14.42 3.09 -5.41
N SER A 65 -14.96 2.48 -4.35
CA SER A 65 -14.85 3.01 -2.98
C SER A 65 -13.40 3.16 -2.53
N TYR A 66 -12.56 2.17 -2.82
CA TYR A 66 -11.13 2.21 -2.52
C TYR A 66 -10.41 3.35 -3.28
N GLY A 67 -10.71 3.54 -4.57
CA GLY A 67 -10.19 4.65 -5.35
C GLY A 67 -10.59 6.02 -4.79
N PHE A 68 -11.86 6.17 -4.38
CA PHE A 68 -12.30 7.40 -3.72
C PHE A 68 -11.61 7.63 -2.38
N ALA A 69 -11.35 6.58 -1.60
CA ALA A 69 -10.62 6.67 -0.33
C ALA A 69 -9.13 6.99 -0.51
N GLN A 70 -8.54 6.70 -1.67
CA GLN A 70 -7.15 7.08 -1.96
C GLN A 70 -6.96 8.58 -2.15
N LEU A 71 -7.94 9.30 -2.73
CA LEU A 71 -7.86 10.76 -2.92
C LEU A 71 -7.59 11.53 -1.61
N PRO A 72 -8.40 11.39 -0.53
CA PRO A 72 -8.13 12.05 0.73
C PRO A 72 -6.85 11.53 1.39
N SER A 73 -6.52 10.25 1.25
CA SER A 73 -5.30 9.66 1.80
C SER A 73 -4.04 10.27 1.17
N GLY A 74 -4.04 10.51 -0.13
CA GLY A 74 -2.95 11.20 -0.84
C GLY A 74 -2.80 12.65 -0.41
N ILE A 75 -3.92 13.38 -0.30
CA ILE A 75 -3.92 14.77 0.22
C ILE A 75 -3.37 14.81 1.65
N LEU A 76 -3.71 13.83 2.48
CA LEU A 76 -3.23 13.72 3.85
C LEU A 76 -1.73 13.42 3.90
N LEU A 77 -1.24 12.53 3.04
CA LEU A 77 0.19 12.22 2.86
C LEU A 77 0.98 13.49 2.47
N ASP A 78 0.45 14.26 1.53
CA ASP A 78 1.09 15.49 1.06
C ASP A 78 1.11 16.59 2.13
N ARG A 79 0.08 16.66 2.98
CA ARG A 79 -0.05 17.70 4.02
C ARG A 79 0.66 17.38 5.33
N LEU A 80 0.60 16.13 5.80
CA LEU A 80 1.15 15.71 7.10
C LEU A 80 2.53 15.04 6.99
N GLY A 81 2.93 14.70 5.76
CA GLY A 81 4.19 14.05 5.46
C GLY A 81 4.19 12.54 5.77
N PRO A 82 5.07 11.78 5.11
CA PRO A 82 5.06 10.32 5.14
C PRO A 82 5.30 9.72 6.54
N ARG A 83 5.97 10.44 7.45
CA ARG A 83 6.24 9.92 8.81
C ARG A 83 4.99 9.79 9.69
N ILE A 84 4.04 10.70 9.54
CA ILE A 84 2.80 10.68 10.33
C ILE A 84 1.81 9.72 9.66
N VAL A 85 1.68 9.81 8.34
CA VAL A 85 0.69 9.04 7.60
C VAL A 85 1.04 7.54 7.52
N LEU A 86 2.32 7.19 7.33
CA LEU A 86 2.75 5.78 7.34
C LEU A 86 2.87 5.20 8.76
N GLY A 87 2.89 6.04 9.80
CA GLY A 87 2.96 5.59 11.19
C GLY A 87 1.59 5.45 11.86
N ALA A 88 0.55 6.07 11.29
CA ALA A 88 -0.82 6.03 11.81
C ALA A 88 -1.71 4.96 11.16
N GLY A 89 -1.34 4.46 9.98
CA GLY A 89 -1.96 3.32 9.31
C GLY A 89 -1.18 2.03 9.56
#